data_AF-A0A4Y2U4E9-F1
#
_entry.id   AF-A0A4Y2U4E9-F1
#
_cell.length_a   1.000
_cell.length_b   1.000
_cell.length_c   1.000
_cell.angle_alpha   90.00
_cell.angle_beta   90.00
_cell.angle_gamma   90.00
#
_symmetry.space_group_name_H-M   'P 1'
#
loop_
_entity.id
_entity.type
_entity.pdbx_description
1 polymer ?
#
loop_
_entity_poly.entity_id
_entity_poly.type
_entity_poly.pdbx_seq_one_letter_code
_entity_poly.pdbx_strand_id
1 'polypeptide(L)'
;MDQGVIRSLKCHYWKQLILRILECYDEYKDCGISLLDAVVLLEKSWRLVTESTIRNYFSHVGLTKTQQTEDDKLPLSKWLEKHGVNAFSQN
;
A
#
# COMPACT_ATOMS: atom_id res chain seq x y z
N MET A 1 13.00 8.35 -8.49
CA MET A 1 12.09 7.38 -7.81
C MET A 1 10.91 8.15 -7.22
N ASP A 2 10.30 9.07 -7.99
CA ASP A 2 9.51 10.18 -7.41
C ASP A 2 8.20 10.39 -8.16
N GLN A 3 7.58 9.31 -8.63
CA GLN A 3 6.31 9.39 -9.33
C GLN A 3 5.31 8.39 -8.75
N GLY A 4 4.03 8.73 -8.86
CA GLY A 4 2.93 7.88 -8.44
C GLY A 4 2.83 7.69 -6.93
N VAL A 5 2.63 6.44 -6.55
CA VAL A 5 2.38 6.02 -5.17
C VAL A 5 3.52 6.41 -4.23
N ILE A 6 4.77 6.25 -4.65
CA ILE A 6 5.94 6.60 -3.82
C ILE A 6 5.99 8.11 -3.54
N ARG A 7 5.69 8.95 -4.54
CA ARG A 7 5.64 10.41 -4.36
C ARG A 7 4.53 10.81 -3.40
N SER A 8 3.34 10.22 -3.54
CA SER A 8 2.21 10.46 -2.65
C SER A 8 2.56 10.09 -1.21
N LEU A 9 3.11 8.89 -1.01
CA LEU A 9 3.53 8.41 0.31
C LEU A 9 4.57 9.34 0.95
N LYS A 10 5.62 9.73 0.21
CA LYS A 10 6.63 10.69 0.69
C LYS A 10 5.97 12.02 1.08
N CYS A 11 5.09 12.57 0.25
CA CYS A 11 4.41 13.83 0.55
C CYS A 11 3.62 13.77 1.87
N HIS A 12 2.86 12.69 2.08
CA HIS A 12 2.12 12.48 3.32
C HIS A 12 3.04 12.31 4.53
N TYR A 13 4.12 11.55 4.39
CA TYR A 13 5.12 11.36 5.44
C TYR A 13 5.77 12.67 5.85
N TRP A 14 6.24 13.46 4.88
CA TRP A 14 6.85 14.76 5.14
C TRP A 14 5.87 15.73 5.81
N LYS A 15 4.60 15.74 5.39
CA LYS A 15 3.58 16.58 6.02
C LYS A 15 3.38 16.20 7.50
N GLN A 16 3.26 14.90 7.81
CA GLN A 16 3.10 14.45 9.20
C GLN A 16 4.35 14.69 10.04
N LEU A 17 5.52 14.50 9.45
CA LEU A 17 6.80 14.79 10.09
C LEU A 17 6.91 16.26 10.50
N ILE A 18 6.58 17.19 9.60
CA ILE A 18 6.61 18.63 9.88
C ILE A 18 5.61 18.99 10.98
N LEU A 19 4.39 18.43 10.94
CA LEU A 19 3.41 18.66 12.01
C LEU A 19 3.93 18.22 13.37
N ARG A 20 4.56 17.04 13.44
CA ARG A 20 5.16 16.55 14.68
C ARG A 20 6.31 17.42 15.18
N ILE A 21 7.15 17.92 14.28
CA ILE A 21 8.23 18.86 14.64
C ILE A 21 7.63 20.16 15.22
N LEU A 22 6.55 20.66 14.63
CA LEU A 22 5.86 21.86 15.11
C LEU A 22 5.26 21.64 16.50
N GLU A 23 4.61 20.50 16.73
CA GLU A 23 4.07 20.12 18.05
C GLU A 23 5.19 20.05 19.11
N CYS A 24 6.35 19.47 18.78
CA CYS A 24 7.50 19.43 19.69
C CYS A 24 8.06 20.84 19.99
N TYR A 25 8.08 21.72 18.98
CA TYR A 25 8.52 23.10 19.14
C TYR A 25 7.60 23.87 20.10
N ASP A 26 6.28 23.75 19.94
CA ASP A 26 5.31 24.41 20.82
C ASP A 26 5.40 23.92 22.27
N GLU A 27 5.73 22.64 22.47
CA GLU A 27 5.88 22.04 23.79
C GLU A 27 7.29 22.20 24.40
N TYR A 28 8.22 22.87 23.73
CA TYR A 28 9.65 22.97 24.10
C TYR A 28 10.29 21.61 24.40
N LYS A 29 9.90 20.57 23.65
CA LYS A 29 10.41 19.19 23.80
C LYS A 29 11.44 18.86 22.73
N ASP A 30 12.33 17.93 23.05
CA ASP A 30 13.22 17.34 22.05
C ASP A 30 12.41 16.58 20.99
N CYS A 31 12.76 16.78 19.72
CA CYS A 31 12.07 16.22 18.57
C CYS A 31 12.80 14.98 17.99
N GLY A 32 13.45 14.21 18.85
CA GLY A 32 14.04 12.93 18.46
C GLY A 32 12.97 12.01 17.87
N ILE A 33 13.24 11.48 16.67
CA ILE A 33 12.36 10.50 16.02
C ILE A 33 12.99 9.14 16.17
N SER A 34 12.36 8.29 16.99
CA SER A 34 12.78 6.90 17.12
C SER A 34 12.42 6.09 15.86
N LEU A 35 13.01 4.91 15.70
CA LEU A 35 12.62 3.99 14.62
C LEU A 35 11.12 3.64 14.69
N LEU A 36 10.59 3.43 15.90
CA LEU A 36 9.17 3.13 16.09
C LEU A 36 8.29 4.30 15.61
N ASP A 37 8.69 5.53 15.92
CA ASP A 37 7.99 6.73 15.46
C ASP A 37 7.97 6.83 13.94
N ALA A 38 9.11 6.55 13.29
CA ALA A 38 9.20 6.54 11.84
C ALA A 38 8.28 5.49 11.21
N VAL A 39 8.20 4.28 11.79
CA VAL A 39 7.29 3.22 11.31
C VAL A 39 5.83 3.61 11.50
N VAL A 40 5.48 4.22 12.64
CA VAL A 40 4.12 4.71 12.89
C VAL A 40 3.74 5.84 11.93
N LEU A 41 4.65 6.79 11.66
CA LEU A 41 4.44 7.85 10.68
C LEU A 41 4.28 7.27 9.26
N LEU A 42 5.05 6.24 8.92
CA LEU A 42 4.95 5.55 7.63
C LEU A 42 3.58 4.88 7.46
N GLU A 43 3.12 4.16 8.48
CA GLU A 43 1.81 3.51 8.50
C GLU A 43 0.67 4.52 8.33
N LYS A 44 0.70 5.60 9.12
CA LYS A 44 -0.28 6.69 9.02
C LYS A 44 -0.26 7.34 7.64
N SER A 45 0.91 7.52 7.06
CA SER A 45 1.08 8.13 5.74
C SER A 45 0.59 7.22 4.62
N TRP A 46 0.78 5.90 4.76
CA TRP A 46 0.26 4.91 3.82
C TRP A 46 -1.27 4.91 3.77
N ARG A 47 -1.94 5.03 4.93
CA ARG A 47 -3.40 5.13 4.99
C ARG A 47 -3.97 6.34 4.27
N LEU A 48 -3.18 7.39 4.06
CA LEU A 48 -3.60 8.59 3.32
C LEU A 48 -3.43 8.45 1.81
N VAL A 49 -2.68 7.45 1.35
CA VAL A 49 -2.57 7.13 -0.07
C VAL A 49 -3.89 6.54 -0.53
N THR A 50 -4.59 7.24 -1.42
CA THR A 50 -5.91 6.82 -1.90
C THR A 50 -5.81 5.71 -2.95
N GLU A 51 -6.82 4.85 -2.99
CA GLU A 51 -6.93 3.82 -4.05
C GLU A 51 -6.91 4.43 -5.46
N SER A 52 -7.48 5.63 -5.62
CA SER A 52 -7.43 6.37 -6.89
C SER A 52 -6.00 6.77 -7.27
N THR A 53 -5.16 7.19 -6.31
CA THR A 53 -3.75 7.49 -6.56
C THR A 53 -3.00 6.25 -7.02
N ILE A 54 -3.27 5.10 -6.40
CA ILE A 54 -2.70 3.80 -6.79
C ILE A 54 -3.17 3.45 -8.20
N ARG A 55 -4.49 3.38 -8.42
CA ARG A 55 -5.08 3.03 -9.72
C ARG A 55 -4.61 3.93 -10.86
N ASN A 56 -4.61 5.25 -10.65
CA ASN A 56 -4.19 6.21 -11.65
C ASN A 56 -2.72 6.01 -12.02
N TYR A 57 -1.85 5.72 -11.05
CA TYR A 57 -0.46 5.44 -11.34
C TYR A 57 -0.27 4.14 -12.10
N PHE A 58 -0.85 3.03 -11.62
CA PHE A 58 -0.77 1.74 -12.31
C PHE A 58 -1.36 1.83 -13.73
N SER A 59 -2.42 2.63 -13.94
CA SER A 59 -2.98 2.90 -15.25
C SER A 59 -2.02 3.69 -16.14
N HIS A 60 -1.44 4.76 -15.59
CA HIS A 60 -0.49 5.61 -16.29
C HIS A 60 0.76 4.84 -16.75
N VAL A 61 1.25 3.87 -15.97
CA VAL A 61 2.39 3.03 -16.37
C VAL A 61 1.99 1.80 -17.20
N GLY A 62 0.73 1.70 -17.62
CA GLY A 62 0.24 0.61 -18.48
C GLY A 62 0.12 -0.76 -17.79
N LEU A 63 0.19 -0.80 -16.46
CA LEU A 63 0.09 -2.01 -15.63
C LEU A 63 -1.37 -2.42 -15.33
N THR A 64 -2.35 -1.69 -15.86
CA THR A 64 -3.78 -2.02 -15.72
C THR A 64 -4.31 -2.95 -16.80
N LYS A 65 -3.46 -3.45 -17.71
CA LYS A 65 -3.84 -4.50 -18.67
C LYS A 65 -3.93 -5.86 -17.97
N THR A 66 -4.81 -5.98 -16.98
CA THR A 66 -5.34 -7.28 -16.58
C THR A 66 -6.39 -7.62 -17.63
N GLN A 67 -6.06 -8.55 -18.53
CA GLN A 67 -7.12 -9.43 -19.02
C GLN A 67 -7.70 -10.05 -17.74
N GLN A 68 -8.88 -9.60 -17.30
CA GLN A 68 -9.61 -10.33 -16.27
C GLN A 68 -9.91 -11.68 -16.89
N THR A 69 -9.03 -12.64 -16.66
CA THR A 69 -9.33 -14.02 -17.03
C THR A 69 -10.43 -14.47 -16.08
N GLU A 70 -11.37 -15.27 -16.59
CA GLU A 70 -12.48 -15.81 -15.78
C GLU A 70 -11.98 -16.58 -14.53
N ASP A 71 -10.70 -16.97 -14.51
CA ASP A 71 -10.00 -17.56 -13.36
C ASP A 71 -9.84 -16.60 -12.16
N ASP A 72 -9.70 -15.29 -12.36
CA ASP A 72 -9.44 -14.33 -11.26
C ASP A 72 -10.64 -14.16 -10.31
N LYS A 73 -11.84 -14.56 -10.77
CA LYS A 73 -13.09 -14.54 -9.98
C LYS A 73 -13.50 -15.93 -9.51
N LEU A 74 -12.71 -16.95 -9.83
CA LEU A 74 -13.03 -18.33 -9.55
C LEU A 74 -12.57 -18.67 -8.12
N PRO A 75 -13.47 -19.13 -7.22
CA PRO A 75 -13.03 -19.63 -5.92
C PRO A 75 -12.00 -20.75 -6.10
N LEU A 76 -10.99 -20.78 -5.22
CA LEU A 76 -9.82 -21.68 -5.31
C LEU A 76 -10.22 -23.14 -5.56
N SER A 77 -11.32 -23.60 -4.98
CA SER A 77 -11.88 -24.93 -5.20
C SER A 77 -12.18 -25.22 -6.68
N LYS A 78 -12.90 -24.32 -7.35
CA LYS A 78 -13.22 -24.46 -8.78
C LYS A 78 -12.00 -24.30 -9.68
N TRP A 79 -11.00 -23.53 -9.25
CA TRP A 79 -9.73 -23.41 -9.97
C TRP A 79 -8.95 -24.73 -9.93
N LEU A 80 -8.87 -25.36 -8.76
CA LEU A 80 -8.21 -26.66 -8.58
C LEU A 80 -8.88 -27.77 -9.41
N GLU A 81 -10.22 -27.77 -9.46
CA GLU A 81 -11.00 -28.69 -10.31
C GLU A 81 -10.70 -28.49 -11.80
N LYS A 82 -10.67 -27.24 -12.27
CA LYS A 82 -10.38 -26.88 -13.67
C LYS A 82 -8.98 -27.30 -14.12
N HIS A 83 -8.00 -27.25 -13.22
CA HIS A 83 -6.60 -27.57 -13.52
C HIS A 83 -6.19 -28.99 -13.10
N GLY A 84 -7.16 -29.85 -12.74
CA GLY A 84 -6.92 -31.28 -12.48
C GLY A 84 -6.11 -31.56 -11.21
N VAL A 85 -6.04 -30.62 -10.27
CA VAL A 85 -5.35 -30.81 -8.99
C VAL A 85 -6.30 -31.48 -8.00
N ASN A 86 -6.54 -32.78 -8.19
CA ASN A 86 -7.25 -33.61 -7.22
C ASN A 86 -6.34 -33.93 -6.02
N ALA A 87 -6.09 -32.94 -5.15
CA ALA A 87 -5.26 -33.14 -3.96
C ALA A 87 -6.00 -33.84 -2.79
N PHE A 88 -7.28 -34.18 -2.91
CA PHE A 88 -8.06 -34.76 -1.79
C PHE A 88 -9.01 -35.91 -2.15
N SER A 89 -8.79 -36.61 -3.27
CA SER A 89 -9.44 -37.91 -3.50
C SER A 89 -8.43 -39.05 -3.35
N GLN A 90 -8.02 -39.33 -2.11
CA GLN A 90 -7.62 -40.66 -1.64
C GLN A 90 -7.27 -40.63 -0.14
N ASN A 91 -8.29 -40.76 0.71
CA ASN A 91 -8.48 -41.84 1.70
C ASN A 91 -9.57 -41.47 2.71
#